data_AF-A0A212C5S6-F1
#
_entry.id   AF-A0A212C5S6-F1
#
_cell.length_a   1.000
_cell.length_b   1.000
_cell.length_c   1.000
_cell.angle_alpha   90.00
_cell.angle_beta   90.00
_cell.angle_gamma   90.00
#
_symmetry.space_group_name_H-M   'P 1'
#
loop_
_entity.id
_entity.type
_entity.pdbx_description
1 polymer ?
#
loop_
_entity_poly.entity_id
_entity_poly.type
_entity_poly.pdbx_seq_one_letter_code
_entity_poly.pdbx_strand_id
1 'polypeptide(L)'
;WYFGKLGRKDAERQLLSFGNPRGTFLIRESETTKGAYSLSIRDWDDMKGDHVKHYKIRKLDNGGYYITTRAQFETLQQLVQHYSEKADGLCFNLTVIASSCTPQTSGLSKDAWEVARDSLCLEKKLGQGCFAEVWLGTWNGNTKVAIKTLKPGTMSPESFLEEAQIMKKLKHDKLVQLYAVVSEEPIYIVTEYMNKGWTGPLGLPLTGTCR
;
A
#
# COMPACT_ATOMS: atom_id res chain seq x y z
N TRP A 1 4.06 -9.47 9.05
CA TRP A 1 4.48 -10.23 7.85
C TRP A 1 3.32 -10.85 7.08
N TYR A 2 2.09 -10.96 7.63
CA TYR A 2 0.92 -11.46 6.89
C TYR A 2 0.13 -10.31 6.25
N PHE A 3 -0.14 -10.43 4.95
CA PHE A 3 -0.76 -9.40 4.10
C PHE A 3 -2.13 -9.82 3.53
N GLY A 4 -2.68 -10.96 3.97
CA GLY A 4 -4.01 -11.41 3.54
C GLY A 4 -4.12 -11.59 2.03
N LYS A 5 -5.22 -11.08 1.45
CA LYS A 5 -5.54 -11.14 0.02
C LYS A 5 -4.74 -10.15 -0.82
N LEU A 6 -3.42 -10.19 -0.72
CA LEU A 6 -2.52 -9.41 -1.57
C LEU A 6 -2.21 -10.18 -2.86
N GLY A 7 -2.41 -9.54 -4.02
CA GLY A 7 -2.08 -10.13 -5.31
C GLY A 7 -0.58 -10.27 -5.54
N ARG A 8 -0.17 -11.20 -6.41
CA ARG A 8 1.26 -11.43 -6.72
C ARG A 8 1.97 -10.17 -7.20
N LYS A 9 1.35 -9.42 -8.11
CA LYS A 9 1.92 -8.18 -8.66
C LYS A 9 2.05 -7.08 -7.62
N ASP A 10 1.16 -7.04 -6.63
CA ASP A 10 1.20 -6.03 -5.57
C ASP A 10 2.28 -6.35 -4.55
N ALA A 11 2.42 -7.63 -4.20
CA ALA A 11 3.54 -8.12 -3.43
C ALA A 11 4.88 -7.79 -4.10
N GLU A 12 4.99 -7.97 -5.41
CA GLU A 12 6.19 -7.60 -6.17
C GLU A 12 6.49 -6.10 -6.10
N ARG A 13 5.48 -5.24 -6.33
CA ARG A 13 5.63 -3.78 -6.22
C ARG A 13 6.11 -3.36 -4.83
N GLN A 14 5.52 -3.94 -3.79
CA GLN A 14 5.85 -3.61 -2.40
C GLN A 14 7.26 -4.07 -2.02
N LEU A 15 7.65 -5.28 -2.40
CA LEU A 15 8.97 -5.83 -2.09
C LEU A 15 10.10 -5.13 -2.85
N LEU A 16 9.86 -4.76 -4.11
CA LEU A 16 10.83 -4.05 -4.97
C LEU A 16 10.87 -2.54 -4.70
N SER A 17 10.13 -2.04 -3.70
CA SER A 17 10.21 -0.64 -3.30
C SER A 17 11.62 -0.26 -2.84
N PHE A 18 12.01 0.99 -3.08
CA PHE A 18 13.31 1.51 -2.72
C PHE A 18 13.56 1.42 -1.21
N GLY A 19 14.77 1.06 -0.81
CA GLY A 19 15.16 0.92 0.61
C GLY A 19 14.92 -0.46 1.22
N ASN A 20 14.16 -1.36 0.59
CA ASN A 20 14.03 -2.73 1.09
C ASN A 20 15.32 -3.54 0.83
N PRO A 21 15.95 -4.13 1.86
CA PRO A 21 17.12 -4.98 1.67
C PRO A 21 16.75 -6.35 1.08
N ARG A 22 17.74 -7.08 0.58
CA ARG A 22 17.60 -8.50 0.22
C ARG A 22 17.09 -9.31 1.43
N GLY A 23 16.18 -10.25 1.18
CA GLY A 23 15.51 -11.01 2.24
C GLY A 23 14.26 -10.35 2.81
N THR A 24 13.91 -9.15 2.35
CA THR A 24 12.62 -8.53 2.70
C THR A 24 11.49 -9.45 2.23
N PHE A 25 10.50 -9.70 3.08
CA PHE A 25 9.48 -10.71 2.81
C PHE A 25 8.07 -10.34 3.28
N LEU A 26 7.09 -11.06 2.72
CA LEU A 26 5.71 -11.08 3.17
C LEU A 26 5.04 -12.42 2.87
N ILE A 27 3.97 -12.74 3.60
CA ILE A 27 3.09 -13.88 3.35
C ILE A 27 1.70 -13.38 2.94
N ARG A 28 1.15 -13.96 1.88
CA ARG A 28 -0.16 -13.63 1.31
C ARG A 28 -0.97 -14.91 1.01
N GLU A 29 -2.27 -14.78 0.83
CA GLU A 29 -3.12 -15.86 0.34
C GLU A 29 -2.70 -16.27 -1.09
N SER A 30 -2.78 -17.56 -1.40
CA SER A 30 -2.45 -18.07 -2.73
C SER A 30 -3.60 -17.85 -3.71
N GLU A 31 -3.36 -17.04 -4.76
CA GLU A 31 -4.34 -16.78 -5.82
C GLU A 31 -4.74 -18.03 -6.61
N THR A 32 -3.84 -19.01 -6.72
CA THR A 32 -4.04 -20.22 -7.52
C THR A 32 -4.55 -21.41 -6.73
N THR A 33 -4.63 -21.34 -5.40
CA THR A 33 -4.99 -22.49 -4.57
C THR A 33 -5.66 -22.03 -3.29
N LYS A 34 -6.97 -22.27 -3.20
CA LYS A 34 -7.78 -21.90 -2.05
C LYS A 34 -7.24 -22.56 -0.78
N GLY A 35 -7.07 -21.78 0.28
CA GLY A 35 -6.57 -22.25 1.58
C GLY A 35 -5.05 -22.44 1.68
N ALA A 36 -4.31 -22.24 0.59
CA ALA A 36 -2.85 -22.21 0.62
C ALA A 36 -2.33 -20.76 0.75
N TYR A 37 -1.06 -20.62 1.15
CA TYR A 37 -0.39 -19.33 1.26
C TYR A 37 0.78 -19.25 0.29
N SER A 38 1.30 -18.04 0.08
CA SER A 38 2.53 -17.78 -0.68
C SER A 38 3.46 -16.90 0.15
N LEU A 39 4.70 -17.33 0.29
CA LEU A 39 5.81 -16.53 0.83
C LEU A 39 6.51 -15.84 -0.34
N SER A 40 6.55 -14.51 -0.33
CA SER A 40 7.21 -13.69 -1.34
C SER A 40 8.44 -13.03 -0.73
N ILE A 41 9.59 -13.14 -1.38
CA ILE A 41 10.89 -12.67 -0.85
C ILE A 41 11.61 -11.85 -1.94
N ARG A 42 12.11 -10.66 -1.57
CA ARG A 42 13.02 -9.87 -2.41
C ARG A 42 14.38 -10.55 -2.48
N ASP A 43 14.85 -10.75 -3.69
CA ASP A 43 16.16 -11.33 -4.00
C ASP A 43 16.88 -10.47 -5.05
N TRP A 44 18.16 -10.73 -5.24
CA TRP A 44 18.98 -10.09 -6.25
C TRP A 44 20.00 -11.08 -6.81
N ASP A 45 20.20 -11.06 -8.13
CA ASP A 45 21.27 -11.78 -8.82
C ASP A 45 21.82 -10.98 -10.01
N ASP A 46 23.04 -11.28 -10.44
CA ASP A 46 23.75 -10.55 -11.51
C ASP A 46 23.02 -10.59 -12.88
N MET A 47 22.18 -11.60 -13.10
CA MET A 47 21.53 -11.83 -14.40
C MET A 47 20.19 -11.09 -14.51
N LYS A 48 19.43 -11.02 -13.41
CA LYS A 48 18.06 -10.49 -13.36
C LYS A 48 17.96 -9.18 -12.59
N GLY A 49 18.99 -8.81 -11.84
CA GLY A 49 18.94 -7.71 -10.89
C GLY A 49 17.95 -7.98 -9.75
N ASP A 50 17.36 -6.92 -9.22
CA ASP A 50 16.32 -6.99 -8.19
C ASP A 50 15.07 -7.72 -8.72
N HIS A 51 14.66 -8.77 -8.01
CA HIS A 51 13.48 -9.54 -8.35
C HIS A 51 12.82 -10.15 -7.10
N VAL A 52 11.70 -10.84 -7.29
CA VAL A 52 10.96 -11.48 -6.18
C VAL A 52 10.75 -12.95 -6.48
N LYS A 53 11.06 -13.80 -5.50
CA LYS A 53 10.75 -15.23 -5.55
C LYS A 53 9.52 -15.53 -4.71
N HIS A 54 8.70 -16.45 -5.21
CA HIS A 54 7.42 -16.83 -4.60
C HIS A 54 7.44 -18.33 -4.29
N TYR A 55 7.27 -18.66 -3.02
CA TYR A 55 7.25 -20.02 -2.51
C TYR A 55 5.83 -20.37 -2.05
N LYS A 56 5.28 -21.46 -2.58
CA LYS A 56 3.96 -21.92 -2.17
C LYS A 56 4.06 -22.59 -0.81
N ILE A 57 3.34 -22.05 0.17
CA ILE A 57 3.15 -22.69 1.47
C ILE A 57 1.88 -23.53 1.39
N ARG A 58 2.06 -24.85 1.48
CA ARG A 58 0.96 -25.81 1.48
C ARG A 58 0.55 -26.13 2.92
N LYS A 59 -0.73 -26.48 3.07
CA LYS A 59 -1.28 -27.00 4.32
C LYS A 59 -1.37 -28.52 4.24
N LEU A 60 -1.00 -29.19 5.31
CA LEU A 60 -1.15 -30.64 5.52
C LEU A 60 -2.53 -30.93 6.10
N ASP A 61 -3.01 -32.16 5.93
CA ASP A 61 -4.31 -32.60 6.46
C ASP A 61 -4.36 -32.56 7.99
N ASN A 62 -3.21 -32.77 8.65
CA ASN A 62 -3.05 -32.64 10.10
C ASN A 62 -3.02 -31.18 10.59
N GLY A 63 -3.16 -30.19 9.70
CA GLY A 63 -3.19 -28.78 10.04
C GLY A 63 -1.87 -28.03 9.90
N GLY A 64 -0.74 -28.74 9.68
CA GLY A 64 0.59 -28.14 9.55
C GLY A 64 0.83 -27.43 8.21
N TYR A 65 1.99 -26.77 8.10
CA TYR A 65 2.42 -25.93 6.99
C TYR A 65 3.81 -26.31 6.51
N TYR A 66 4.04 -26.26 5.20
CA TYR A 66 5.37 -26.50 4.64
C TYR A 66 5.56 -25.80 3.29
N ILE A 67 6.82 -25.53 2.95
CA ILE A 67 7.26 -25.13 1.59
C ILE A 67 7.89 -26.34 0.90
N THR A 68 8.75 -27.06 1.63
CA THR A 68 9.36 -28.34 1.24
C THR A 68 8.93 -29.42 2.22
N THR A 69 8.75 -30.66 1.76
CA THR A 69 8.32 -31.77 2.62
C THR A 69 9.33 -32.13 3.71
N ARG A 70 10.58 -31.65 3.58
CA ARG A 70 11.67 -31.84 4.55
C ARG A 70 11.51 -31.02 5.84
N ALA A 71 10.73 -29.94 5.81
CA ALA A 71 10.53 -29.04 6.93
C ALA A 71 9.05 -28.67 7.05
N GLN A 72 8.41 -29.20 8.09
CA GLN A 72 6.99 -29.02 8.37
C GLN A 72 6.83 -28.29 9.71
N PHE A 73 5.83 -27.42 9.80
CA PHE A 73 5.60 -26.54 10.94
C PHE A 73 4.15 -26.58 11.35
N GLU A 74 3.82 -26.45 12.63
CA GLU A 74 2.43 -26.45 13.09
C GLU A 74 1.75 -25.11 12.77
N THR A 75 2.52 -24.04 12.73
CA THR A 75 2.03 -22.67 12.50
C THR A 75 2.88 -21.91 11.49
N LEU A 76 2.29 -20.90 10.86
CA LEU A 76 3.04 -19.98 9.97
C LEU A 76 4.11 -19.19 10.75
N GLN A 77 3.88 -18.91 12.03
CA GLN A 77 4.83 -18.26 12.93
C GLN A 77 6.13 -19.06 13.04
N GLN A 78 6.03 -20.37 13.30
CA GLN A 78 7.18 -21.27 13.37
C GLN A 78 7.91 -21.37 12.03
N LEU A 79 7.17 -21.43 10.92
CA LEU A 79 7.75 -21.41 9.57
C LEU A 79 8.57 -20.14 9.35
N VAL A 80 8.03 -18.97 9.69
CA VAL A 80 8.73 -17.69 9.54
C VAL A 80 9.97 -17.65 10.42
N GLN A 81 9.87 -18.08 11.68
CA GLN A 81 11.01 -18.13 12.60
C GLN A 81 12.16 -18.97 12.04
N HIS A 82 11.88 -20.20 11.61
CA HIS A 82 12.88 -21.11 11.02
C HIS A 82 13.58 -20.49 9.81
N TYR A 83 12.81 -19.93 8.88
CA TYR A 83 13.38 -19.33 7.68
C TYR A 83 14.04 -17.97 7.91
N SER A 84 13.83 -17.34 9.07
CA SER A 84 14.55 -16.14 9.48
C SER A 84 15.97 -16.48 9.96
N GLU A 85 16.13 -17.61 10.63
CA GLU A 85 17.43 -18.12 11.09
C GLU A 85 18.27 -18.73 9.97
N LYS A 86 17.66 -19.45 9.03
CA LYS A 86 18.36 -20.10 7.91
C LYS A 86 17.52 -20.18 6.65
N ALA A 87 18.16 -20.09 5.48
CA ALA A 87 17.46 -20.13 4.20
C ALA A 87 16.87 -21.52 3.88
N ASP A 88 17.57 -22.61 4.23
CA ASP A 88 17.11 -24.01 4.11
C ASP A 88 16.40 -24.34 2.77
N GLY A 89 17.00 -23.91 1.66
CA GLY A 89 16.48 -24.11 0.30
C GLY A 89 15.69 -22.92 -0.28
N LEU A 90 15.39 -21.89 0.52
CA LEU A 90 14.99 -20.58 0.01
C LEU A 90 16.18 -19.86 -0.60
N CYS A 91 15.90 -18.82 -1.39
CA CYS A 91 16.94 -18.02 -2.02
C CYS A 91 17.74 -17.14 -1.06
N PHE A 92 17.13 -16.80 0.08
CA PHE A 92 17.73 -16.02 1.14
C PHE A 92 16.94 -16.27 2.44
N ASN A 93 17.56 -16.00 3.59
CA ASN A 93 16.84 -16.02 4.86
C ASN A 93 15.89 -14.81 4.96
N LEU A 94 14.87 -14.92 5.81
CA LEU A 94 13.90 -13.86 6.04
C LEU A 94 14.52 -12.81 6.96
N THR A 95 14.68 -11.59 6.48
CA THR A 95 15.40 -10.53 7.23
C THR A 95 14.45 -9.47 7.75
N VAL A 96 13.73 -8.83 6.84
CA VAL A 96 12.88 -7.66 7.14
C VAL A 96 11.47 -7.90 6.64
N ILE A 97 10.48 -7.48 7.42
CA ILE A 97 9.08 -7.53 6.99
C ILE A 97 8.84 -6.37 6.02
N ALA A 98 8.21 -6.64 4.87
CA ALA A 98 7.84 -5.58 3.92
C ALA A 98 7.01 -4.48 4.61
N SER A 99 7.41 -3.22 4.46
CA SER A 99 6.64 -2.09 4.96
C SER A 99 5.31 -2.02 4.22
N SER A 100 4.18 -2.10 4.92
CA SER A 100 2.86 -1.87 4.32
C SER A 100 2.82 -0.44 3.77
N CYS A 101 2.84 -0.28 2.44
CA CYS A 101 2.73 1.04 1.80
C CYS A 101 1.35 1.70 1.97
N THR A 102 0.42 1.07 2.70
CA THR A 102 -0.72 1.79 3.24
C THR A 102 -0.24 2.52 4.50
N PRO A 103 -0.22 3.86 4.55
CA PRO A 103 -0.06 4.55 5.82
C PRO A 103 -1.08 3.94 6.80
N GLN A 104 -0.60 3.44 7.95
CA GLN A 104 -1.46 2.85 8.95
C GLN A 104 -2.39 3.94 9.50
N THR A 105 -3.62 3.98 9.00
CA THR A 105 -4.70 4.78 9.59
C THR A 105 -5.39 4.03 10.74
N SER A 106 -4.84 2.88 11.13
CA SER A 106 -5.40 1.99 12.16
C SER A 106 -4.85 2.38 13.53
N GLY A 107 -5.46 3.36 14.20
CA GLY A 107 -5.07 3.67 15.58
C GLY A 107 -5.57 4.96 16.21
N LEU A 108 -6.36 5.79 15.50
CA LEU A 108 -6.87 7.03 16.07
C LEU A 108 -8.39 6.91 16.25
N SER A 109 -8.89 7.26 17.43
CA SER A 109 -10.31 7.28 17.79
C SER A 109 -11.12 8.23 16.89
N LYS A 110 -12.44 8.00 16.81
CA LYS A 110 -13.58 8.67 16.12
C LYS A 110 -13.38 9.71 14.98
N ASP A 111 -12.28 10.44 14.89
CA ASP A 111 -11.91 11.40 13.84
C ASP A 111 -10.55 11.07 13.19
N ALA A 112 -10.19 9.79 13.15
CA ALA A 112 -8.89 9.21 12.75
C ALA A 112 -8.28 9.65 11.40
N TRP A 113 -9.06 10.35 10.57
CA TRP A 113 -8.74 10.68 9.18
C TRP A 113 -8.59 12.19 8.97
N GLU A 114 -9.00 13.00 9.95
CA GLU A 114 -8.67 14.41 9.94
C GLU A 114 -7.25 14.59 10.47
N VAL A 115 -6.41 15.24 9.68
CA VAL A 115 -5.01 15.48 10.03
C VAL A 115 -4.76 16.97 10.17
N ALA A 116 -3.84 17.35 11.06
CA ALA A 116 -3.40 18.73 11.14
C ALA A 116 -2.74 19.14 9.82
N ARG A 117 -3.05 20.33 9.31
CA ARG A 117 -2.46 20.85 8.06
C ARG A 117 -0.94 20.82 8.08
N ASP A 118 -0.34 21.11 9.23
CA ASP A 118 1.11 21.14 9.45
C ASP A 118 1.79 19.78 9.28
N SER A 119 1.03 18.68 9.33
CA SER A 119 1.53 17.34 9.03
C SER A 119 1.79 17.11 7.54
N LEU A 120 1.29 18.01 6.67
CA LEU A 120 1.35 17.93 5.22
C LEU A 120 2.27 19.03 4.67
N CYS A 121 3.22 18.64 3.84
CA CYS A 121 4.06 19.56 3.08
C CYS A 121 3.68 19.49 1.60
N LEU A 122 3.24 20.61 1.01
CA LEU A 122 3.01 20.74 -0.43
C LEU A 122 4.37 20.97 -1.13
N GLU A 123 4.72 20.14 -2.08
CA GLU A 123 6.03 20.18 -2.74
C GLU A 123 5.95 20.66 -4.19
N LYS A 124 5.20 19.96 -5.03
CA LYS A 124 5.15 20.21 -6.48
C LYS A 124 3.72 20.18 -6.98
N LYS A 125 3.29 21.24 -7.67
CA LYS A 125 2.00 21.25 -8.34
C LYS A 125 1.97 20.20 -9.46
N LEU A 126 1.00 19.29 -9.41
CA LEU A 126 0.78 18.22 -10.40
C LEU A 126 -0.26 18.61 -11.45
N GLY A 127 -1.25 19.41 -11.07
CA GLY A 127 -2.32 19.83 -11.97
C GLY A 127 -3.22 20.88 -11.36
N GLN A 128 -4.05 21.48 -12.20
CA GLN A 128 -5.05 22.48 -11.81
C GLN A 128 -6.34 22.23 -12.59
N GLY A 129 -7.46 22.18 -11.87
CA GLY A 129 -8.79 22.16 -12.44
C GLY A 129 -9.60 23.40 -12.04
N CYS A 130 -10.86 23.45 -12.47
CA CYS A 130 -11.75 24.57 -12.19
C CYS A 130 -11.94 24.78 -10.67
N PHE A 131 -12.08 23.68 -9.93
CA PHE A 131 -12.51 23.66 -8.53
C PHE A 131 -11.40 23.32 -7.53
N ALA A 132 -10.24 22.86 -8.03
CA ALA A 132 -9.19 22.35 -7.17
C ALA A 132 -7.82 22.43 -7.83
N GLU A 133 -6.79 22.45 -7.00
CA GLU A 133 -5.40 22.24 -7.40
C GLU A 133 -4.91 20.91 -6.83
N VAL A 134 -4.05 20.22 -7.55
CA VAL A 134 -3.46 18.96 -7.08
C VAL A 134 -1.97 19.12 -6.98
N TRP A 135 -1.44 18.71 -5.84
CA TRP A 135 -0.05 18.82 -5.45
C TRP A 135 0.50 17.44 -5.09
N LEU A 136 1.75 17.20 -5.45
CA LEU A 136 2.58 16.21 -4.78
C LEU A 136 2.98 16.81 -3.45
N GLY A 137 2.87 16.02 -2.40
CA GLY A 137 3.32 16.41 -1.08
C GLY A 137 3.89 15.25 -0.29
N THR A 138 4.29 15.56 0.93
CA THR A 138 4.76 14.59 1.91
C THR A 138 3.95 14.71 3.19
N TRP A 139 3.46 13.58 3.71
CA TRP A 139 2.78 13.46 4.99
C TRP A 139 3.74 12.91 6.04
N ASN A 140 3.82 13.58 7.21
CA ASN A 140 4.71 13.25 8.33
C ASN A 140 6.18 13.09 7.92
N GLY A 141 6.64 13.87 6.92
CA GLY A 141 8.03 13.90 6.49
C GLY A 141 8.54 12.69 5.69
N ASN A 142 7.77 11.61 5.53
CA ASN A 142 8.25 10.39 4.86
C ASN A 142 7.27 9.79 3.84
N THR A 143 5.96 10.04 3.96
CA THR A 143 4.96 9.40 3.08
C THR A 143 4.63 10.31 1.92
N LYS A 144 4.99 9.94 0.68
CA LYS A 144 4.56 10.68 -0.52
C LYS A 144 3.05 10.53 -0.74
N VAL A 145 2.38 11.66 -0.96
CA VAL A 145 0.92 11.75 -1.11
C VAL A 145 0.54 12.71 -2.25
N ALA A 146 -0.65 12.52 -2.82
CA ALA A 146 -1.29 13.54 -3.63
C ALA A 146 -2.26 14.34 -2.75
N ILE A 147 -2.14 15.67 -2.78
CA ILE A 147 -2.95 16.59 -1.98
C ILE A 147 -3.78 17.42 -2.94
N LYS A 148 -5.09 17.21 -2.92
CA LYS A 148 -6.04 18.01 -3.69
C LYS A 148 -6.58 19.11 -2.79
N THR A 149 -6.23 20.35 -3.13
CA THR A 149 -6.68 21.57 -2.45
C THR A 149 -7.90 22.13 -3.15
N LEU A 150 -9.03 22.20 -2.46
CA LEU A 150 -10.25 22.81 -2.99
C LEU A 150 -10.17 24.34 -2.87
N LYS A 151 -10.65 25.05 -3.88
CA LYS A 151 -10.76 26.52 -3.82
C LYS A 151 -11.88 26.91 -2.84
N PRO A 152 -11.73 28.01 -2.07
CA PRO A 152 -12.79 28.50 -1.19
C PRO A 152 -14.11 28.71 -1.95
N GLY A 153 -15.24 28.40 -1.31
CA GLY A 153 -16.56 28.54 -1.91
C GLY A 153 -16.96 27.47 -2.93
N THR A 154 -16.12 26.45 -3.16
CA THR A 154 -16.47 25.30 -4.04
C THR A 154 -17.57 24.43 -3.42
N MET A 155 -17.50 24.19 -2.10
CA MET A 155 -18.45 23.39 -1.33
C MET A 155 -18.34 23.75 0.16
N SER A 156 -19.38 23.52 0.95
CA SER A 156 -19.30 23.68 2.41
C SER A 156 -18.48 22.54 3.03
N PRO A 157 -17.76 22.78 4.15
CA PRO A 157 -17.05 21.74 4.89
C PRO A 157 -17.96 20.57 5.30
N GLU A 158 -19.22 20.85 5.63
CA GLU A 158 -20.22 19.87 6.02
C GLU A 158 -20.53 18.89 4.88
N SER A 159 -20.89 19.41 3.71
CA SER A 159 -21.15 18.57 2.52
C SER A 159 -19.91 17.80 2.08
N PHE A 160 -18.72 18.40 2.25
CA PHE A 160 -17.46 17.72 1.98
C PHE A 160 -17.25 16.51 2.90
N LEU A 161 -17.47 16.68 4.20
CA LEU A 161 -17.30 15.60 5.18
C LEU A 161 -18.30 14.46 4.92
N GLU A 162 -19.54 14.76 4.53
CA GLU A 162 -20.52 13.75 4.13
C GLU A 162 -20.03 12.92 2.92
N GLU A 163 -19.54 13.58 1.87
CA GLU A 163 -18.97 12.89 0.70
C GLU A 163 -17.70 12.10 1.07
N ALA A 164 -16.85 12.63 1.94
CA ALA A 164 -15.65 11.97 2.42
C ALA A 164 -15.99 10.68 3.20
N GLN A 165 -17.10 10.65 3.95
CA GLN A 165 -17.56 9.44 4.64
C GLN A 165 -17.97 8.32 3.67
N ILE A 166 -18.45 8.66 2.47
CA ILE A 166 -18.75 7.69 1.42
C ILE A 166 -17.44 7.16 0.83
N MET A 167 -16.51 8.05 0.45
CA MET A 167 -15.19 7.66 -0.07
C MET A 167 -14.39 6.80 0.91
N LYS A 168 -14.56 7.01 2.23
CA LYS A 168 -13.97 6.20 3.29
C LYS A 168 -14.32 4.71 3.19
N LYS A 169 -15.54 4.40 2.73
CA LYS A 169 -16.04 3.02 2.63
C LYS A 169 -15.57 2.32 1.35
N LEU A 170 -15.04 3.06 0.39
CA LEU A 170 -14.61 2.53 -0.90
C LEU A 170 -13.14 2.11 -0.84
N LYS A 171 -12.90 0.80 -0.74
CA LYS A 171 -11.56 0.20 -0.85
C LYS A 171 -11.55 -0.80 -1.98
N HIS A 172 -10.79 -0.49 -3.03
CA HIS A 172 -10.67 -1.35 -4.21
C HIS A 172 -9.38 -1.04 -4.96
N ASP A 173 -8.72 -2.07 -5.50
CA ASP A 173 -7.42 -1.99 -6.21
C ASP A 173 -7.40 -1.11 -7.46
N LYS A 174 -8.57 -0.61 -7.88
CA LYS A 174 -8.78 0.26 -9.05
C LYS A 174 -9.36 1.62 -8.68
N LEU A 175 -9.44 1.93 -7.40
CA LEU A 175 -9.84 3.24 -6.90
C LEU A 175 -8.65 3.88 -6.18
N VAL A 176 -8.47 5.18 -6.37
CA VAL A 176 -7.47 5.93 -5.61
C VAL A 176 -7.87 5.89 -4.13
N GLN A 177 -6.97 5.41 -3.27
CA GLN A 177 -7.24 5.32 -1.85
C GLN A 177 -7.16 6.70 -1.20
N LEU A 178 -8.25 7.11 -0.54
CA LEU A 178 -8.27 8.24 0.39
C LEU A 178 -7.46 7.86 1.64
N TYR A 179 -6.54 8.72 2.06
CA TYR A 179 -5.69 8.56 3.25
C TYR A 179 -6.09 9.47 4.41
N ALA A 180 -6.44 10.73 4.13
CA ALA A 180 -6.80 11.71 5.14
C ALA A 180 -7.52 12.90 4.49
N VAL A 181 -8.11 13.75 5.33
CA VAL A 181 -8.69 15.03 4.96
C VAL A 181 -8.23 16.13 5.92
N VAL A 182 -8.26 17.38 5.46
CA VAL A 182 -8.19 18.57 6.31
C VAL A 182 -9.49 19.32 6.07
N SER A 183 -10.36 19.41 7.08
CA SER A 183 -11.70 19.99 6.91
C SER A 183 -11.71 21.53 7.01
N GLU A 184 -10.70 22.10 7.67
CA GLU A 184 -10.50 23.55 7.73
C GLU A 184 -10.16 24.13 6.35
N GLU A 185 -10.69 25.32 6.04
CA GLU A 185 -10.36 25.99 4.78
C GLU A 185 -8.88 26.45 4.75
N PRO A 186 -8.17 26.26 3.63
CA PRO A 186 -8.62 25.57 2.41
C PRO A 186 -8.64 24.03 2.60
N ILE A 187 -9.76 23.40 2.21
CA ILE A 187 -9.99 21.96 2.40
C ILE A 187 -8.98 21.13 1.60
N TYR A 188 -8.35 20.13 2.24
CA TYR A 188 -7.44 19.19 1.58
C TYR A 188 -8.01 17.77 1.56
N ILE A 189 -7.83 17.10 0.43
CA ILE A 189 -8.04 15.67 0.26
C ILE A 189 -6.68 15.02 0.03
N VAL A 190 -6.28 14.13 0.92
CA VAL A 190 -4.99 13.45 0.87
C VAL A 190 -5.19 12.02 0.37
N THR A 191 -4.55 11.67 -0.73
CA THR A 191 -4.68 10.35 -1.36
C THR A 191 -3.31 9.73 -1.70
N GLU A 192 -3.33 8.48 -2.13
CA GLU A 192 -2.17 7.83 -2.74
C GLU A 192 -1.62 8.67 -3.91
N TYR A 193 -0.29 8.80 -3.97
CA TYR A 193 0.39 9.40 -5.11
C TYR A 193 0.65 8.37 -6.22
N MET A 194 0.07 8.60 -7.39
CA MET A 194 0.21 7.72 -8.56
C MET A 194 1.32 8.20 -9.51
N ASN A 195 2.49 7.57 -9.43
CA ASN A 195 3.71 7.98 -10.16
C ASN A 195 3.62 7.96 -11.70
N LYS A 196 2.60 7.32 -12.30
CA LYS A 196 2.43 7.21 -13.76
C LYS A 196 1.30 8.06 -14.36
N GLY A 197 0.68 8.93 -13.57
CA GLY A 197 -0.52 9.68 -14.00
C GLY A 197 -1.75 8.77 -14.08
N TRP A 198 -2.91 9.29 -13.70
CA TRP A 198 -4.16 8.53 -13.63
C TRP A 198 -5.00 8.74 -14.89
N THR A 199 -5.34 7.64 -15.59
CA THR A 199 -6.34 7.61 -16.67
C THR A 199 -7.46 6.65 -16.27
N GLY A 200 -8.54 7.15 -15.66
CA GLY A 200 -9.65 6.31 -15.18
C GLY A 200 -10.92 7.07 -14.78
N PRO A 201 -12.08 6.38 -14.69
CA PRO A 201 -13.36 6.80 -15.28
C PRO A 201 -14.25 7.73 -14.42
N LEU A 202 -13.72 8.37 -13.36
CA LEU A 202 -14.48 9.28 -12.48
C LEU A 202 -14.24 10.78 -12.75
N GLY A 203 -13.75 11.13 -13.95
CA GLY A 203 -14.05 12.44 -14.54
C GLY A 203 -13.65 13.68 -13.76
N LEU A 204 -12.44 13.76 -13.22
CA LEU A 204 -11.79 15.05 -13.00
C LEU A 204 -10.35 15.01 -13.55
N PRO A 205 -10.08 15.63 -14.72
CA PRO A 205 -8.78 15.57 -15.36
C PRO A 205 -7.73 16.38 -14.57
N LEU A 206 -6.55 15.80 -14.38
CA LEU A 206 -5.35 16.55 -13.94
C LEU A 206 -4.79 17.47 -15.05
N THR A 207 -5.32 17.37 -16.26
CA THR A 207 -5.02 18.23 -17.40
C THR A 207 -6.33 18.63 -18.07
N GLY A 208 -7.13 19.45 -17.40
CA GLY A 208 -8.18 20.21 -18.06
C GLY A 208 -7.54 21.40 -18.79
N THR A 209 -6.98 21.19 -19.98
CA THR A 209 -6.82 22.30 -20.94
C THR A 209 -8.21 22.77 -21.33
N CYS A 210 -8.66 23.88 -20.75
CA CYS A 210 -9.77 24.64 -21.31
C CYS A 210 -9.37 25.12 -22.71
N ARG A 211 -10.15 24.74 -23.72
CA ARG A 211 -10.53 25.70 -24.76
C ARG A 211 -11.83 26.35 -24.33
#